data_AF-A0A820QT73-F1
#
_entry.id   AF-A0A820QT73-F1
#
_cell.length_a   1.000
_cell.length_b   1.000
_cell.length_c   1.000
_cell.angle_alpha   90.00
_cell.angle_beta   90.00
_cell.angle_gamma   90.00
#
_symmetry.space_group_name_H-M   'P 1'
#
loop_
_entity.id
_entity.type
_entity.pdbx_description
1 polymer ?
#
loop_
_entity_poly.entity_id
_entity_poly.type
_entity_poly.pdbx_seq_one_letter_code
_entity_poly.pdbx_strand_id
1 'polypeptide(L)'
;MLNLVGISVEPGEIYIQFYSTIHHLLPVELGAQGVPVQQYELYNGGTVPIHFQVDMSQLEQISLLNYGFWVLDCLTPEGIIAPNKSFLTQWVFNPLEAR
;
A
#
# COMPACT_ATOMS: atom_id res chain seq x y z
N MET A 1 8.51 11.78 -23.74
CA MET A 1 7.37 12.73 -23.87
C MET A 1 6.71 12.83 -22.50
N LEU A 2 6.56 14.03 -21.94
CA LEU A 2 5.94 14.24 -20.63
C LEU A 2 4.44 14.53 -20.83
N ASN A 3 3.58 13.75 -20.17
CA ASN A 3 2.14 13.99 -20.15
C ASN A 3 1.73 14.39 -18.73
N LEU A 4 1.14 15.57 -18.59
CA LEU A 4 0.66 16.09 -17.30
C LEU A 4 -0.87 16.07 -17.32
N VAL A 5 -1.46 15.29 -16.41
CA VAL A 5 -2.91 15.14 -16.26
C VAL A 5 -3.27 15.44 -14.82
N GLY A 6 -4.31 16.24 -14.61
CA GLY A 6 -4.82 16.60 -13.30
C GLY A 6 -6.29 16.19 -13.13
N ILE A 7 -6.74 16.17 -11.88
CA ILE A 7 -8.12 15.90 -11.48
C ILE A 7 -8.54 17.01 -10.52
N SER A 8 -9.80 17.45 -10.60
CA SER A 8 -10.42 18.37 -9.64
C SER A 8 -11.19 17.58 -8.57
N VAL A 9 -11.14 18.06 -7.33
CA VAL A 9 -11.85 17.49 -6.17
C VAL A 9 -12.70 18.60 -5.54
N GLU A 10 -13.95 18.29 -5.19
CA GLU A 10 -14.85 19.29 -4.61
C GLU A 10 -14.48 19.62 -3.15
N PRO A 11 -14.80 20.83 -2.66
CA PRO A 11 -14.58 21.18 -1.25
C PRO A 11 -15.33 20.25 -0.31
N GLY A 12 -14.63 19.74 0.72
CA GLY A 12 -15.18 18.82 1.71
C GLY A 12 -15.13 17.34 1.32
N GLU A 13 -14.75 17.00 0.09
CA GLU A 13 -14.63 15.59 -0.32
C GLU A 13 -13.36 14.93 0.21
N ILE A 14 -13.53 13.68 0.65
CA ILE A 14 -12.44 12.76 0.94
C ILE A 14 -11.91 12.22 -0.38
N TYR A 15 -10.62 12.44 -0.65
CA TYR A 15 -10.00 11.98 -1.88
C TYR A 15 -8.57 11.50 -1.65
N ILE A 16 -8.33 10.23 -2.00
CA ILE A 16 -7.01 9.61 -1.96
C ILE A 16 -6.57 9.30 -3.40
N GLN A 17 -5.39 9.80 -3.77
CA GLN A 17 -4.77 9.52 -5.05
C GLN A 17 -3.90 8.27 -4.90
N PHE A 18 -4.21 7.27 -5.73
CA PHE A 18 -3.34 6.11 -5.95
C PHE A 18 -2.46 6.41 -7.18
N TYR A 19 -1.14 6.42 -7.02
CA TYR A 19 -0.21 6.63 -8.15
C TYR A 19 -0.25 5.49 -9.17
N SER A 20 -0.60 4.29 -8.71
CA SER A 20 -0.89 3.14 -9.55
C SER A 20 -1.88 2.22 -8.87
N THR A 21 -2.83 1.69 -9.63
CA THR A 21 -3.73 0.61 -9.18
C THR A 21 -3.03 -0.75 -9.18
N ILE A 22 -1.87 -0.86 -9.82
CA ILE A 22 -0.99 -2.04 -9.79
C ILE A 22 0.38 -1.59 -9.28
N HIS A 23 0.72 -1.98 -8.05
CA HIS A 23 2.06 -1.76 -7.50
C HIS A 23 2.90 -3.02 -7.66
N HIS A 24 4.03 -2.91 -8.34
CA HIS A 24 5.01 -3.99 -8.42
C HIS A 24 5.97 -3.88 -7.25
N LEU A 25 5.89 -4.84 -6.34
CA LEU A 25 6.86 -4.99 -5.27
C LEU A 25 8.24 -5.31 -5.85
N LEU A 26 9.27 -4.76 -5.23
CA LEU A 26 10.65 -5.07 -5.53
C LEU A 26 10.94 -6.55 -5.28
N PRO A 27 11.81 -7.17 -6.10
CA PRO A 27 12.25 -8.55 -5.89
C PRO A 27 12.86 -8.74 -4.50
N VAL A 28 12.56 -9.89 -3.87
CA VAL A 28 13.10 -10.31 -2.59
C VAL A 28 13.75 -11.68 -2.75
N GLU A 29 14.89 -11.89 -2.10
CA GLU A 29 15.60 -13.17 -2.09
C GLU A 29 14.85 -14.21 -1.24
N LEU A 30 14.76 -15.43 -1.76
CA LEU A 30 14.09 -16.55 -1.07
C LEU A 30 14.92 -16.98 0.15
N GLY A 31 14.27 -17.11 1.31
CA GLY A 31 14.92 -17.56 2.54
C GLY A 31 15.91 -16.58 3.16
N ALA A 32 15.93 -15.31 2.72
CA ALA A 32 16.81 -14.28 3.27
C ALA A 32 16.56 -14.06 4.77
N GLN A 33 17.63 -13.76 5.52
CA GLN A 33 17.51 -13.35 6.92
C GLN A 33 17.00 -11.91 7.00
N GLY A 34 15.68 -11.78 7.10
CA GLY A 34 14.98 -10.50 7.15
C GLY A 34 14.30 -10.18 5.83
N VAL A 35 13.07 -9.66 5.93
CA VAL A 35 12.26 -9.33 4.77
C VAL A 35 12.28 -7.81 4.58
N PRO A 36 12.67 -7.30 3.40
CA PRO A 36 12.79 -5.87 3.19
C PRO A 36 11.43 -5.19 3.28
N VAL A 37 11.40 -4.05 3.97
CA VAL A 37 10.23 -3.18 4.02
C VAL A 37 10.18 -2.34 2.75
N GLN A 38 9.05 -2.37 2.07
CA GLN A 38 8.77 -1.64 0.85
C GLN A 38 7.69 -0.58 1.10
N GLN A 39 7.70 0.51 0.34
CA GLN A 39 6.81 1.63 0.58
C GLN A 39 5.84 1.85 -0.58
N TYR A 40 4.58 2.10 -0.25
CA TYR A 40 3.57 2.58 -1.19
C TYR A 40 2.99 3.91 -0.70
N GLU A 41 3.03 4.93 -1.56
CA GLU A 41 2.59 6.28 -1.23
C GLU A 41 1.09 6.47 -1.47
N LEU A 42 0.41 6.92 -0.42
CA LEU A 42 -0.95 7.41 -0.47
C LEU A 42 -0.93 8.93 -0.38
N TYR A 43 -1.51 9.62 -1.37
CA TYR A 43 -1.58 11.09 -1.35
C TYR A 43 -3.01 11.57 -1.11
N ASN A 44 -3.22 12.42 -0.11
CA ASN A 44 -4.50 13.09 0.10
C ASN A 44 -4.56 14.35 -0.77
N GLY A 45 -5.17 14.20 -1.95
CA GLY A 45 -5.44 15.32 -2.87
C GLY A 45 -6.72 16.10 -2.54
N GLY A 46 -7.46 15.69 -1.50
CA GLY A 46 -8.66 16.35 -1.03
C GLY A 46 -8.38 17.55 -0.12
N THR A 47 -9.47 18.12 0.40
CA THR A 47 -9.44 19.34 1.23
C THR A 47 -9.65 19.08 2.72
N VAL A 48 -9.91 17.83 3.11
CA VAL A 48 -10.15 17.39 4.49
C VAL A 48 -9.19 16.26 4.90
N PRO A 49 -8.87 16.10 6.19
CA PRO A 49 -8.09 14.96 6.66
C PRO A 49 -8.77 13.62 6.36
N ILE A 50 -7.98 12.60 6.04
CA ILE A 50 -8.45 11.24 5.76
C ILE A 50 -7.94 10.31 6.85
N HIS A 51 -8.83 9.54 7.45
CA HIS A 51 -8.48 8.37 8.24
C HIS A 51 -8.60 7.15 7.32
N PHE A 52 -7.51 6.43 7.11
CA PHE A 52 -7.51 5.22 6.28
C PHE A 52 -7.26 3.98 7.13
N GLN A 53 -7.77 2.86 6.63
CA GLN A 53 -7.47 1.54 7.13
C GLN A 53 -7.28 0.59 5.95
N VAL A 54 -6.24 -0.24 6.00
CA VAL A 54 -5.95 -1.31 5.07
C VAL A 54 -6.83 -2.51 5.45
N ASP A 55 -7.48 -3.10 4.44
CA ASP A 55 -8.26 -4.32 4.65
C ASP A 55 -7.32 -5.52 4.85
N MET A 56 -7.05 -5.83 6.12
CA MET A 56 -6.18 -6.94 6.50
C MET A 56 -6.79 -8.31 6.19
N SER A 57 -8.11 -8.41 5.98
CA SER A 57 -8.77 -9.69 5.68
C SER A 57 -8.31 -10.27 4.34
N GLN A 58 -7.96 -9.41 3.37
CA GLN A 58 -7.38 -9.83 2.10
C GLN A 58 -5.98 -10.44 2.29
N LEU A 59 -5.18 -9.88 3.20
CA LEU A 59 -3.83 -10.40 3.51
C LEU A 59 -3.90 -11.75 4.23
N GLU A 60 -4.86 -11.91 5.14
CA GLU A 60 -5.14 -13.19 5.78
C GLU A 60 -5.55 -14.26 4.76
N GLN A 61 -6.41 -13.91 3.79
CA GLN A 61 -6.78 -14.82 2.70
C GLN A 61 -5.57 -15.23 1.84
N ILE A 62 -4.68 -14.28 1.51
CA ILE A 62 -3.44 -14.58 0.80
C ILE A 62 -2.60 -15.57 1.62
N SER A 63 -2.45 -15.36 2.92
CA SER A 63 -1.72 -16.28 3.80
C SER A 63 -2.32 -17.70 3.78
N LEU A 64 -3.66 -17.81 3.89
CA LEU A 64 -4.37 -19.09 3.85
C LEU A 64 -4.14 -19.84 2.52
N LEU A 65 -4.17 -19.13 1.40
CA LEU A 65 -3.88 -19.70 0.07
C LEU A 65 -2.41 -20.16 -0.06
N ASN A 66 -1.52 -19.62 0.76
CA ASN A 66 -0.09 -19.97 0.81
C ASN A 66 0.25 -20.84 2.02
N TYR A 67 -0.63 -21.80 2.36
CA TYR A 67 -0.42 -22.78 3.44
C TYR A 67 -0.30 -22.16 4.84
N GLY A 68 -0.92 -20.99 5.06
CA GLY A 68 -0.82 -20.24 6.31
C GLY A 68 0.51 -19.49 6.46
N PHE A 69 1.31 -19.40 5.41
CA PHE A 69 2.54 -18.62 5.41
C PHE A 69 2.26 -17.15 5.13
N TRP A 70 2.85 -16.26 5.92
CA TRP A 70 2.67 -14.82 5.83
C TRP A 70 3.46 -14.25 4.63
N VAL A 71 2.91 -14.40 3.42
CA VAL A 71 3.59 -13.97 2.19
C VAL A 71 3.59 -12.46 2.01
N LEU A 72 2.55 -11.77 2.49
CA LEU A 72 2.40 -10.32 2.36
C LEU A 72 1.80 -9.76 3.65
N ASP A 73 2.37 -8.67 4.16
CA ASP A 73 1.89 -8.00 5.36
C ASP A 73 2.03 -6.47 5.23
N CYS A 74 1.22 -5.73 5.99
CA CYS A 74 1.23 -4.27 6.09
C CYS A 74 1.57 -3.83 7.52
N LEU A 75 2.70 -3.15 7.69
CA LEU A 75 3.20 -2.69 8.99
C LEU A 75 2.54 -1.39 9.47
N THR A 76 1.88 -0.67 8.56
CA THR A 76 1.16 0.58 8.85
C THR A 76 -0.27 0.48 8.33
N PRO A 77 -1.12 -0.37 8.96
CA PRO A 77 -2.44 -0.70 8.44
C PRO A 77 -3.44 0.45 8.58
N GLU A 78 -3.14 1.49 9.35
CA GLU A 78 -4.02 2.64 9.54
C GLU A 78 -3.22 3.93 9.72
N GLY A 79 -3.87 5.06 9.50
CA GLY A 79 -3.25 6.35 9.70
C GLY A 79 -4.15 7.52 9.32
N ILE A 80 -3.62 8.73 9.55
CA ILE A 80 -4.28 9.98 9.23
C ILE A 80 -3.42 10.74 8.21
N ILE A 81 -4.03 11.17 7.11
CA ILE A 81 -3.37 11.96 6.06
C ILE A 81 -4.01 13.34 6.01
N ALA A 82 -3.26 14.37 6.37
CA ALA A 82 -3.73 15.76 6.26
C ALA A 82 -3.91 16.18 4.78
N PRO A 83 -4.71 17.22 4.49
CA PRO A 83 -4.88 17.73 3.13
C PRO A 83 -3.55 18.08 2.47
N ASN A 84 -3.39 17.68 1.20
CA ASN A 84 -2.18 17.92 0.40
C ASN A 84 -0.90 17.34 1.04
N LYS A 85 -1.02 16.21 1.73
CA LYS A 85 0.10 15.45 2.30
C LYS A 85 0.06 14.00 1.83
N SER A 86 1.21 13.36 1.93
CA SER A 86 1.37 11.94 1.65
C SER A 86 1.59 11.13 2.93
N PHE A 87 1.23 9.86 2.86
CA PHE A 87 1.58 8.85 3.84
C PHE A 87 2.23 7.66 3.12
N LEU A 88 3.37 7.20 3.63
CA LEU A 88 4.07 6.03 3.10
C LEU A 88 3.64 4.80 3.88
N THR A 89 2.77 4.00 3.28
CA THR A 89 2.43 2.68 3.84
C THR A 89 3.62 1.74 3.71
N GLN A 90 3.88 0.94 4.73
CA GLN A 90 5.00 0.02 4.81
C GLN A 90 4.52 -1.42 4.63
N TRP A 91 5.11 -2.11 3.66
CA TRP A 91 4.72 -3.45 3.23
C TRP A 91 5.90 -4.40 3.34
N VAL A 92 5.61 -5.66 3.65
CA VAL A 92 6.59 -6.74 3.73
C VAL A 92 6.15 -7.85 2.80
N PHE A 93 7.03 -8.25 1.88
CA PHE A 93 6.77 -9.34 0.94
C PHE A 93 7.79 -10.47 1.15
N ASN A 94 7.29 -11.59 1.67
CA ASN A 94 8.08 -12.76 2.03
C ASN A 94 7.69 -13.96 1.15
N PRO A 95 8.27 -14.09 -0.05
CA PRO A 95 7.90 -15.15 -0.97
C PRO A 95 8.32 -16.54 -0.45
N LEU A 96 7.47 -17.54 -0.70
CA LEU A 96 7.81 -18.95 -0.56
C LEU A 96 8.46 -19.48 -1.84
N GLU A 97 9.35 -20.46 -1.72
CA GLU A 97 9.78 -21.26 -2.86
C GLU A 97 8.58 -21.97 -3.52
N ALA A 98 8.52 -21.89 -4.85
CA ALA A 98 7.59 -22.72 -5.61
C ALA A 98 7.98 -24.19 -5.45
N ARG A 99 7.00 -25.07 -5.23
CA ARG A 99 7.21 -26.52 -5.19
C ARG A 99 7.42 -27.10 -6.59
#